data_AF-U4UL50-F1
#
_entry.id   AF-U4UL50-F1
#
_cell.length_a   1.000
_cell.length_b   1.000
_cell.length_c   1.000
_cell.angle_alpha   90.00
_cell.angle_beta   90.00
_cell.angle_gamma   90.00
#
_symmetry.space_group_name_H-M   'P 1'
#
loop_
_entity.id
_entity.type
_entity.pdbx_description
1 polymer ?
#
loop_
_entity_poly.entity_id
_entity_poly.type
_entity_poly.pdbx_seq_one_letter_code
_entity_poly.pdbx_strand_id
1 'polypeptide(L)'
;MTFALEFINKQGLTLIIKQIEKGTCKGTVLAHTLLSFVELMEPGIVSWDVLNGEFITRVANLVNTAQEAQVTQAALSILENVILNSTEGYSQVEREIPITSLMTHLQAASVVQQNAVALINALLSRADVTKRRSLAQTLTSKQVRTVIQNNILQTGASSGAEMAHQLYVLQTLMLGLLEQRMLTKMDPQDQDGHDKIKELRRIAFDSEGAGSLRGVQGFTRDYKKLGFKNDINPALDFTETPPG
;
A
#
# COMPACT_ATOMS: atom_id res chain seq x y z
N MET A 1 22.57 -22.03 9.17
CA MET A 1 23.52 -20.99 9.63
C MET A 1 24.97 -21.30 9.26
N THR A 2 25.59 -22.39 9.75
CA THR A 2 27.01 -22.70 9.48
C THR A 2 27.36 -22.79 7.99
N PHE A 3 26.52 -23.47 7.20
CA PHE A 3 26.69 -23.53 5.75
C PHE A 3 26.61 -22.15 5.08
N ALA A 4 25.59 -21.35 5.42
CA ALA A 4 25.38 -20.03 4.82
C ALA A 4 26.60 -19.12 5.04
N LEU A 5 27.16 -19.11 6.26
CA LEU A 5 28.36 -18.34 6.58
C LEU A 5 29.56 -18.78 5.75
N GLU A 6 29.86 -20.08 5.69
CA GLU A 6 30.96 -20.61 4.88
C GLU A 6 30.77 -20.34 3.39
N PHE A 7 29.56 -20.48 2.89
CA PHE A 7 29.24 -20.23 1.49
C PHE A 7 29.39 -18.75 1.10
N ILE A 8 28.93 -17.84 1.96
CA ILE A 8 29.10 -16.39 1.79
C ILE A 8 30.59 -16.02 1.84
N ASN A 9 31.35 -16.55 2.80
CA ASN A 9 32.79 -16.33 2.93
C ASN A 9 33.56 -16.78 1.68
N LYS A 10 33.07 -17.80 0.97
CA LYS A 10 33.62 -18.28 -0.30
C LYS A 10 33.07 -17.55 -1.53
N GLN A 11 32.44 -16.38 -1.37
CA GLN A 11 31.84 -15.58 -2.44
C GLN A 11 30.69 -16.28 -3.20
N GLY A 12 30.06 -17.28 -2.57
CA GLY A 12 28.95 -18.02 -3.17
C GLY A 12 27.72 -17.15 -3.44
N LEU A 13 27.44 -16.16 -2.56
CA LEU A 13 26.34 -15.21 -2.77
C LEU A 13 26.53 -14.39 -4.04
N THR A 14 27.74 -13.89 -4.30
CA THR A 14 28.06 -13.17 -5.53
C THR A 14 27.85 -14.02 -6.78
N LEU A 15 28.12 -15.32 -6.70
CA LEU A 15 27.84 -16.25 -7.79
C LEU A 15 26.34 -16.38 -8.05
N ILE A 16 25.52 -16.52 -7.00
CA ILE A 16 24.06 -16.59 -7.11
C ILE A 16 23.48 -15.30 -7.70
N ILE A 17 23.91 -14.13 -7.22
CA ILE A 17 23.50 -12.81 -7.75
C ILE A 17 23.79 -12.75 -9.26
N LYS A 18 25.01 -13.10 -9.68
CA LYS A 18 25.39 -13.10 -11.10
C LYS A 18 24.58 -14.08 -11.95
N GLN A 19 24.18 -15.23 -11.41
CA GLN A 19 23.33 -16.18 -12.14
C GLN A 19 21.91 -15.64 -12.34
N ILE A 20 21.36 -14.96 -11.33
CA ILE A 20 20.05 -14.31 -11.40
C ILE A 20 20.10 -13.19 -12.45
N GLU A 21 21.08 -12.28 -12.35
CA GLU A 21 21.29 -11.14 -13.27
C GLU A 21 21.40 -11.59 -14.73
N LYS A 22 22.23 -12.60 -15.01
CA LYS A 22 22.43 -13.12 -16.37
C LYS A 22 21.18 -13.78 -16.96
N GLY A 23 20.24 -14.22 -16.13
CA GLY A 23 19.01 -14.87 -16.58
C GLY A 23 19.24 -16.22 -17.27
N THR A 24 20.35 -16.90 -16.95
CA THR A 24 20.71 -18.24 -17.47
C THR A 24 19.79 -19.32 -16.94
N CYS A 25 19.30 -19.17 -15.70
CA CYS A 25 18.40 -20.12 -15.05
C CYS A 25 16.93 -19.88 -15.47
N LYS A 26 16.18 -20.97 -15.70
CA LYS A 26 14.74 -20.96 -16.00
C LYS A 26 14.01 -22.02 -15.19
N GLY A 27 12.69 -21.84 -15.04
CA GLY A 27 11.79 -22.76 -14.35
C GLY A 27 12.27 -23.14 -12.95
N THR A 28 12.25 -24.42 -12.63
CA THR A 28 12.62 -24.96 -11.31
C THR A 28 14.03 -24.58 -10.86
N VAL A 29 15.00 -24.51 -11.77
CA VAL A 29 16.38 -24.09 -11.42
C VAL A 29 16.39 -22.64 -10.97
N LEU A 30 15.64 -21.76 -11.65
CA LEU A 30 15.51 -20.36 -11.25
C LEU A 30 14.80 -20.24 -9.90
N ALA A 31 13.71 -21.01 -9.69
CA ALA A 31 13.00 -21.03 -8.41
C ALA A 31 13.94 -21.38 -7.24
N HIS A 32 14.69 -22.46 -7.35
CA HIS A 32 15.66 -22.85 -6.31
C HIS A 32 16.79 -21.85 -6.14
N THR A 33 17.25 -21.21 -7.22
CA THR A 33 18.29 -20.18 -7.15
C THR A 33 17.79 -18.96 -6.37
N LEU A 34 16.57 -18.51 -6.61
CA LEU A 34 15.95 -17.39 -5.90
C LEU A 34 15.65 -17.73 -4.43
N LEU A 35 15.12 -18.92 -4.16
CA LEU A 35 14.86 -19.37 -2.78
C LEU A 35 16.16 -19.50 -1.98
N SER A 36 17.20 -20.10 -2.58
CA SER A 36 18.53 -20.17 -1.95
C SER A 36 19.10 -18.78 -1.67
N PHE A 37 18.88 -17.83 -2.57
CA PHE A 37 19.26 -16.44 -2.34
C PHE A 37 18.54 -15.85 -1.12
N VAL A 38 17.21 -16.02 -1.01
CA VAL A 38 16.43 -15.55 0.15
C VAL A 38 16.96 -16.15 1.46
N GLU A 39 17.17 -17.47 1.51
CA GLU A 39 17.68 -18.17 2.70
C GLU A 39 19.10 -17.74 3.10
N LEU A 40 19.94 -17.35 2.12
CA LEU A 40 21.28 -16.84 2.40
C LEU A 40 21.28 -15.40 2.91
N MET A 41 20.28 -14.60 2.54
CA MET A 41 20.14 -13.21 2.97
C MET A 41 19.39 -13.08 4.31
N GLU A 42 18.48 -14.00 4.63
CA GLU A 42 17.65 -13.98 5.85
C GLU A 42 18.45 -13.85 7.16
N PRO A 43 19.62 -14.49 7.35
CA PRO A 43 20.43 -14.32 8.56
C PRO A 43 20.98 -12.91 8.80
N GLY A 44 20.90 -12.01 7.82
CA GLY A 44 21.43 -10.64 7.92
C GLY A 44 22.96 -10.56 7.94
N ILE A 45 23.66 -11.60 7.47
CA ILE A 45 25.14 -11.63 7.38
C ILE A 45 25.64 -10.59 6.37
N VAL A 46 24.87 -10.34 5.31
CA VAL A 46 25.20 -9.39 4.23
C VAL A 46 24.08 -8.36 4.13
N SER A 47 24.44 -7.08 3.96
CA SER A 47 23.46 -6.02 3.71
C SER A 47 22.77 -6.22 2.36
N TRP A 48 21.48 -5.88 2.29
CA TRP A 48 20.72 -5.82 1.04
C TRP A 48 21.23 -4.74 0.08
N ASP A 49 22.07 -3.81 0.55
CA ASP A 49 22.73 -2.79 -0.29
C ASP A 49 23.85 -3.35 -1.17
N VAL A 50 24.21 -4.64 -1.02
CA VAL A 50 25.08 -5.35 -1.97
C VAL A 50 24.41 -5.53 -3.34
N LEU A 51 23.08 -5.42 -3.40
CA LEU A 51 22.30 -5.62 -4.61
C LEU A 51 22.32 -4.35 -5.45
N ASN A 52 22.79 -4.49 -6.68
CA ASN A 52 22.79 -3.39 -7.63
C ASN A 52 21.41 -3.24 -8.30
N GLY A 53 21.28 -2.17 -9.09
CA GLY A 53 20.06 -1.94 -9.83
C GLY A 53 19.75 -3.00 -10.89
N GLU A 54 20.75 -3.62 -11.52
CA GLU A 54 20.51 -4.66 -12.53
C GLU A 54 19.84 -5.90 -11.94
N PHE A 55 20.26 -6.31 -10.75
CA PHE A 55 19.64 -7.39 -9.99
C PHE A 55 18.18 -7.07 -9.68
N ILE A 56 17.91 -5.88 -9.13
CA ILE A 56 16.54 -5.46 -8.78
C ILE A 56 15.65 -5.43 -10.02
N THR A 57 16.13 -4.85 -11.13
CA THR A 57 15.43 -4.84 -12.42
C THR A 57 15.16 -6.24 -12.93
N ARG A 58 16.11 -7.16 -12.78
CA ARG A 58 15.92 -8.53 -13.21
C ARG A 58 14.82 -9.23 -12.40
N VAL A 59 14.81 -9.08 -11.08
CA VAL A 59 13.80 -9.66 -10.20
C VAL A 59 12.43 -9.01 -10.43
N ALA A 60 12.38 -7.70 -10.62
CA ALA A 60 11.16 -6.98 -10.96
C ALA A 60 10.53 -7.48 -12.27
N ASN A 61 11.36 -7.74 -13.28
CA ASN A 61 10.89 -8.33 -14.54
C ASN A 61 10.31 -9.75 -14.37
N LEU A 62 10.78 -10.53 -13.39
CA LEU A 62 10.17 -11.84 -13.07
C LEU A 62 8.77 -11.68 -12.47
N VAL A 63 8.53 -10.62 -11.69
CA VAL A 63 7.19 -10.29 -11.16
C VAL A 63 6.28 -9.74 -12.26
N ASN A 64 6.82 -8.93 -13.17
CA ASN A 64 6.04 -8.29 -14.24
C ASN A 64 5.62 -9.24 -15.37
N THR A 65 6.22 -10.43 -15.47
CA THR A 65 5.96 -11.40 -16.53
C THR A 65 5.30 -12.66 -15.96
N ALA A 66 4.62 -13.43 -16.82
CA ALA A 66 4.05 -14.71 -16.40
C ALA A 66 5.18 -15.69 -16.07
N GLN A 67 5.23 -16.16 -14.83
CA GLN A 67 6.19 -17.13 -14.31
C GLN A 67 5.49 -18.23 -13.51
N GLU A 68 6.20 -19.31 -13.24
CA GLU A 68 5.75 -20.35 -12.31
C GLU A 68 5.56 -19.77 -10.89
N ALA A 69 4.58 -20.29 -10.15
CA ALA A 69 4.21 -19.77 -8.84
C ALA A 69 5.39 -19.66 -7.86
N GLN A 70 6.31 -20.63 -7.88
CA GLN A 70 7.51 -20.63 -7.02
C GLN A 70 8.50 -19.51 -7.38
N VAL A 71 8.67 -19.22 -8.68
CA VAL A 71 9.53 -18.13 -9.15
C VAL A 71 8.91 -16.79 -8.74
N THR A 72 7.61 -16.62 -8.97
CA THR A 72 6.87 -15.40 -8.60
C THR A 72 6.91 -15.17 -7.09
N GLN A 73 6.67 -16.21 -6.29
CA GLN A 73 6.74 -16.16 -4.84
C GLN A 73 8.12 -15.66 -4.37
N ALA A 74 9.19 -16.30 -4.83
CA ALA A 74 10.54 -15.95 -4.43
C ALA A 74 10.90 -14.52 -4.89
N ALA A 75 10.52 -14.14 -6.11
CA ALA A 75 10.77 -12.80 -6.64
C ALA A 75 10.02 -11.71 -5.82
N LEU A 76 8.74 -11.93 -5.50
CA LEU A 76 7.98 -11.00 -4.65
C LEU A 76 8.61 -10.87 -3.26
N SER A 77 9.02 -11.98 -2.64
CA SER A 77 9.70 -11.99 -1.34
C SER A 77 11.04 -11.24 -1.37
N ILE A 78 11.82 -11.40 -2.44
CA ILE A 78 13.07 -10.65 -2.61
C ILE A 78 12.79 -9.15 -2.68
N LEU A 79 11.81 -8.71 -3.50
CA LEU A 79 11.50 -7.28 -3.65
C LEU A 79 10.93 -6.67 -2.36
N GLU A 80 10.12 -7.42 -1.61
CA GLU A 80 9.65 -7.02 -0.29
C GLU A 80 10.84 -6.73 0.63
N ASN A 81 11.78 -7.67 0.72
CA ASN A 81 12.97 -7.51 1.55
C ASN A 81 13.90 -6.40 1.05
N VAL A 82 14.01 -6.17 -0.26
CA VAL A 82 14.73 -5.01 -0.81
C VAL A 82 14.10 -3.70 -0.32
N ILE A 83 12.77 -3.58 -0.32
CA ILE A 83 12.08 -2.38 0.17
C ILE A 83 12.30 -2.18 1.68
N LEU A 84 12.24 -3.26 2.46
CA LEU A 84 12.33 -3.19 3.91
C LEU A 84 13.76 -2.97 4.42
N ASN A 85 14.75 -3.55 3.74
CA ASN A 85 16.11 -3.68 4.28
C ASN A 85 17.19 -2.93 3.48
N SER A 86 16.94 -2.50 2.24
CA SER A 86 17.90 -1.67 1.49
C SER A 86 17.63 -0.17 1.66
N THR A 87 18.70 0.63 1.66
CA THR A 87 18.62 2.09 1.75
C THR A 87 18.01 2.74 0.50
N GLU A 88 18.33 2.22 -0.69
CA GLU A 88 17.93 2.84 -1.97
C GLU A 88 16.92 1.98 -2.76
N GLY A 89 16.74 0.72 -2.36
CA GLY A 89 15.91 -0.25 -3.08
C GLY A 89 14.44 0.17 -3.27
N TYR A 90 13.85 0.91 -2.32
CA TYR A 90 12.45 1.35 -2.40
C TYR A 90 12.13 2.06 -3.72
N SER A 91 12.95 3.07 -4.07
CA SER A 91 12.67 3.94 -5.22
C SER A 91 12.68 3.19 -6.54
N GLN A 92 13.53 2.17 -6.64
CA GLN A 92 13.66 1.36 -7.82
C GLN A 92 12.50 0.36 -7.95
N VAL A 93 12.16 -0.34 -6.86
CA VAL A 93 11.03 -1.29 -6.86
C VAL A 93 9.71 -0.56 -7.14
N GLU A 94 9.49 0.61 -6.54
CA GLU A 94 8.33 1.47 -6.80
C GLU A 94 8.18 1.81 -8.29
N ARG A 95 9.29 2.14 -8.97
CA ARG A 95 9.28 2.50 -10.39
C ARG A 95 9.02 1.30 -11.30
N GLU A 96 9.53 0.13 -10.93
CA GLU A 96 9.57 -1.04 -11.80
C GLU A 96 8.38 -1.98 -11.61
N ILE A 97 7.66 -1.89 -10.49
CA ILE A 97 6.50 -2.73 -10.19
C ILE A 97 5.19 -1.94 -10.32
N PRO A 98 4.50 -2.03 -11.48
CA PRO A 98 3.19 -1.42 -11.62
C PRO A 98 2.15 -2.17 -10.76
N ILE A 99 1.22 -1.42 -10.17
CA ILE A 99 0.10 -1.99 -9.39
C ILE A 99 -0.70 -3.02 -10.20
N THR A 100 -0.79 -2.86 -11.52
CA THR A 100 -1.47 -3.84 -12.39
C THR A 100 -0.82 -5.21 -12.39
N SER A 101 0.51 -5.31 -12.23
CA SER A 101 1.20 -6.59 -12.07
C SER A 101 0.80 -7.25 -10.74
N LEU A 102 0.79 -6.48 -9.65
CA LEU A 102 0.36 -6.97 -8.34
C LEU A 102 -1.10 -7.44 -8.35
N MET A 103 -1.98 -6.76 -9.09
CA MET A 103 -3.37 -7.19 -9.25
C MET A 103 -3.51 -8.57 -9.91
N THR A 104 -2.63 -8.92 -10.87
CA THR A 104 -2.59 -10.26 -11.45
C THR A 104 -2.19 -11.29 -10.40
N HIS A 105 -1.23 -10.97 -9.54
CA HIS A 105 -0.76 -11.87 -8.48
C HIS A 105 -1.77 -12.07 -7.34
N LEU A 106 -2.62 -11.07 -7.06
CA LEU A 106 -3.74 -11.22 -6.12
C LEU A 106 -4.82 -12.21 -6.62
N GLN A 107 -4.81 -12.57 -7.90
CA GLN A 107 -5.72 -13.56 -8.51
C GLN A 107 -5.03 -14.94 -8.70
N ALA A 108 -3.77 -15.08 -8.27
CA ALA A 108 -3.00 -16.31 -8.42
C ALA A 108 -3.23 -17.27 -7.22
N ALA A 109 -2.33 -18.25 -7.06
CA ALA A 109 -2.35 -19.18 -5.93
C ALA A 109 -2.16 -18.47 -4.58
N SER A 110 -2.71 -19.04 -3.50
CA SER A 110 -2.74 -18.43 -2.16
C SER A 110 -1.38 -17.92 -1.65
N VAL A 111 -0.31 -18.67 -1.90
CA VAL A 111 1.06 -18.29 -1.50
C VAL A 111 1.51 -17.03 -2.25
N VAL A 112 1.24 -16.94 -3.56
CA VAL A 112 1.57 -15.76 -4.38
C VAL A 112 0.71 -14.56 -3.97
N GLN A 113 -0.57 -14.78 -3.65
CA GLN A 113 -1.44 -13.72 -3.12
C GLN A 113 -0.86 -13.10 -1.86
N GLN A 114 -0.36 -13.92 -0.94
CA GLN A 114 0.23 -13.47 0.32
C GLN A 114 1.45 -12.57 0.08
N ASN A 115 2.40 -13.03 -0.75
CA ASN A 115 3.58 -12.23 -1.09
C ASN A 115 3.21 -10.95 -1.86
N ALA A 116 2.15 -10.96 -2.67
CA ALA A 116 1.69 -9.75 -3.35
C ALA A 116 1.12 -8.73 -2.35
N VAL A 117 0.32 -9.17 -1.35
CA VAL A 117 -0.16 -8.28 -0.29
C VAL A 117 1.01 -7.78 0.57
N ALA A 118 1.96 -8.64 0.91
CA ALA A 118 3.15 -8.27 1.67
C ALA A 118 3.98 -7.19 0.96
N LEU A 119 4.18 -7.33 -0.36
CA LEU A 119 4.87 -6.31 -1.16
C LEU A 119 4.09 -4.98 -1.22
N ILE A 120 2.76 -5.01 -1.32
CA ILE A 120 1.91 -3.80 -1.23
C ILE A 120 2.09 -3.13 0.15
N ASN A 121 2.09 -3.91 1.23
CA ASN A 121 2.29 -3.42 2.58
C ASN A 121 3.68 -2.79 2.76
N ALA A 122 4.73 -3.41 2.22
CA ALA A 122 6.08 -2.89 2.26
C ALA A 122 6.19 -1.53 1.52
N LEU A 123 5.60 -1.43 0.32
CA LEU A 123 5.53 -0.17 -0.43
C LEU A 123 4.81 0.93 0.37
N LEU A 124 3.63 0.64 0.92
CA LEU A 124 2.88 1.62 1.73
C LEU A 124 3.64 2.04 3.00
N SER A 125 4.29 1.09 3.67
CA SER A 125 4.97 1.32 4.95
C SER A 125 6.22 2.19 4.79
N ARG A 126 7.00 1.96 3.73
CA ARG A 126 8.27 2.67 3.48
C ARG A 126 8.09 3.99 2.72
N ALA A 127 6.95 4.19 2.05
CA ALA A 127 6.63 5.45 1.37
C ALA A 127 6.58 6.64 2.35
N ASP A 128 7.06 7.80 1.89
CA ASP A 128 6.77 9.10 2.52
C ASP A 128 5.27 9.44 2.44
N VAL A 129 4.81 10.44 3.19
CA VAL A 129 3.39 10.79 3.30
C VAL A 129 2.75 11.08 1.94
N THR A 130 3.44 11.80 1.06
CA THR A 130 2.92 12.19 -0.26
C THR A 130 2.79 10.97 -1.16
N LYS A 131 3.84 10.15 -1.23
CA LYS A 131 3.85 8.92 -2.01
C LYS A 131 2.84 7.90 -1.49
N ARG A 132 2.74 7.74 -0.17
CA ARG A 132 1.79 6.81 0.45
C ARG A 132 0.35 7.16 0.09
N ARG A 133 0.00 8.46 0.07
CA ARG A 133 -1.32 8.94 -0.38
C ARG A 133 -1.56 8.65 -1.86
N SER A 134 -0.58 8.92 -2.71
CA SER A 134 -0.66 8.64 -4.16
C SER A 134 -0.82 7.14 -4.45
N LEU A 135 -0.06 6.31 -3.75
CA LEU A 135 -0.13 4.85 -3.86
C LEU A 135 -1.52 4.36 -3.41
N ALA A 136 -2.02 4.81 -2.27
CA ALA A 136 -3.34 4.46 -1.78
C ALA A 136 -4.46 4.88 -2.74
N GLN A 137 -4.38 6.08 -3.33
CA GLN A 137 -5.32 6.53 -4.36
C GLN A 137 -5.25 5.63 -5.60
N THR A 138 -4.06 5.19 -5.99
CA THR A 138 -3.87 4.24 -7.09
C THR A 138 -4.53 2.89 -6.77
N LEU A 139 -4.32 2.35 -5.56
CA LEU A 139 -4.97 1.11 -5.12
C LEU A 139 -6.50 1.22 -5.14
N THR A 140 -7.07 2.35 -4.70
CA THR A 140 -8.51 2.60 -4.75
C THR A 140 -9.03 2.71 -6.18
N SER A 141 -8.40 3.53 -7.02
CA SER A 141 -8.82 3.72 -8.41
C SER A 141 -8.76 2.44 -9.24
N LYS A 142 -7.79 1.57 -8.95
CA LYS A 142 -7.65 0.24 -9.56
C LYS A 142 -8.53 -0.84 -8.91
N GLN A 143 -9.38 -0.47 -7.94
CA GLN A 143 -10.31 -1.39 -7.28
C GLN A 143 -9.63 -2.59 -6.60
N VAL A 144 -8.43 -2.40 -6.05
CA VAL A 144 -7.66 -3.47 -5.39
C VAL A 144 -8.43 -4.10 -4.23
N ARG A 145 -9.22 -3.30 -3.49
CA ARG A 145 -10.11 -3.79 -2.44
C ARG A 145 -11.08 -4.87 -2.96
N THR A 146 -11.68 -4.64 -4.12
CA THR A 146 -12.62 -5.59 -4.75
C THR A 146 -11.90 -6.87 -5.16
N VAL A 147 -10.69 -6.76 -5.68
CA VAL A 147 -9.86 -7.93 -6.04
C VAL A 147 -9.53 -8.76 -4.80
N ILE A 148 -9.10 -8.13 -3.69
CA ILE A 148 -8.83 -8.81 -2.42
C ILE A 148 -10.10 -9.49 -1.88
N GLN A 149 -11.23 -8.79 -1.92
CA GLN A 149 -12.51 -9.33 -1.45
C GLN A 149 -12.89 -10.61 -2.20
N ASN A 150 -12.83 -10.58 -3.54
CA ASN A 150 -13.30 -11.69 -4.36
C ASN A 150 -12.31 -12.87 -4.37
N ASN A 151 -11.00 -12.62 -4.32
CA ASN A 151 -9.98 -13.65 -4.52
C ASN A 151 -9.34 -14.16 -3.24
N ILE A 152 -9.44 -13.43 -2.13
CA ILE A 152 -8.79 -13.78 -0.85
C ILE A 152 -9.81 -13.96 0.27
N LEU A 153 -10.75 -13.02 0.43
CA LEU A 153 -11.73 -13.09 1.52
C LEU A 153 -12.81 -14.15 1.24
N GLN A 154 -13.38 -14.16 0.03
CA GLN A 154 -14.47 -15.07 -0.34
C GLN A 154 -14.01 -16.51 -0.64
N THR A 155 -12.72 -16.71 -0.91
CA THR A 155 -12.14 -18.03 -1.23
C THR A 155 -11.68 -18.79 0.02
N GLY A 156 -11.71 -18.16 1.20
CA GLY A 156 -11.20 -18.74 2.45
C GLY A 156 -9.67 -18.67 2.61
N ALA A 157 -8.93 -18.15 1.62
CA ALA A 157 -7.47 -17.98 1.70
C ALA A 157 -7.03 -17.07 2.86
N SER A 158 -7.90 -16.16 3.31
CA SER A 158 -7.71 -15.30 4.49
C SER A 158 -7.69 -16.04 5.83
N SER A 159 -8.03 -17.33 5.88
CA SER A 159 -8.10 -18.10 7.14
C SER A 159 -6.72 -18.48 7.70
N GLY A 160 -5.66 -18.39 6.89
CA GLY A 160 -4.29 -18.61 7.33
C GLY A 160 -3.78 -17.42 8.16
N ALA A 161 -3.07 -17.69 9.26
CA ALA A 161 -2.57 -16.67 10.18
C ALA A 161 -1.69 -15.60 9.49
N GLU A 162 -0.87 -16.03 8.53
CA GLU A 162 0.04 -15.13 7.82
C GLU A 162 -0.70 -14.20 6.85
N MET A 163 -1.62 -14.71 6.04
CA MET A 163 -2.50 -13.86 5.22
C MET A 163 -3.35 -12.92 6.08
N ALA A 164 -3.91 -13.40 7.20
CA ALA A 164 -4.68 -12.56 8.12
C ALA A 164 -3.83 -11.40 8.67
N HIS A 165 -2.57 -11.67 9.02
CA HIS A 165 -1.62 -10.63 9.42
C HIS A 165 -1.39 -9.61 8.30
N GLN A 166 -1.18 -10.07 7.06
CA GLN A 166 -0.98 -9.16 5.92
C GLN A 166 -2.20 -8.26 5.66
N LEU A 167 -3.41 -8.79 5.79
CA LEU A 167 -4.65 -8.01 5.66
C LEU A 167 -4.83 -7.01 6.81
N TYR A 168 -4.45 -7.38 8.03
CA TYR A 168 -4.45 -6.49 9.19
C TYR A 168 -3.48 -5.31 8.99
N VAL A 169 -2.26 -5.57 8.51
CA VAL A 169 -1.27 -4.52 8.21
C VAL A 169 -1.81 -3.59 7.13
N LEU A 170 -2.36 -4.14 6.04
CA LEU A 170 -2.95 -3.35 4.96
C LEU A 170 -4.06 -2.44 5.47
N GLN A 171 -4.99 -3.00 6.26
CA GLN A 171 -6.08 -2.23 6.85
C GLN A 171 -5.55 -1.10 7.75
N THR A 172 -4.55 -1.38 8.57
CA THR A 172 -3.93 -0.40 9.47
C THR A 172 -3.28 0.74 8.69
N LEU A 173 -2.51 0.42 7.64
CA LEU A 173 -1.87 1.42 6.78
C LEU A 173 -2.90 2.29 6.05
N MET A 174 -3.96 1.69 5.52
CA MET A 174 -5.00 2.41 4.80
C MET A 174 -5.83 3.32 5.71
N LEU A 175 -6.18 2.86 6.92
CA LEU A 175 -6.87 3.68 7.91
C LEU A 175 -5.98 4.79 8.47
N GLY A 176 -4.68 4.52 8.65
CA GLY A 176 -3.70 5.50 9.11
C GLY A 176 -3.60 6.74 8.22
N LEU A 177 -3.96 6.65 6.93
CA LEU A 177 -4.02 7.82 6.03
C LEU A 177 -5.04 8.88 6.47
N LEU A 178 -6.04 8.48 7.26
CA LEU A 178 -7.07 9.36 7.78
C LEU A 178 -6.61 10.10 9.03
N GLU A 179 -5.55 9.66 9.70
CA GLU A 179 -5.07 10.21 10.97
C GLU A 179 -4.75 11.71 10.84
N GLN A 180 -4.03 12.11 9.79
CA GLN A 180 -3.72 13.52 9.58
C GLN A 180 -5.01 14.35 9.51
N ARG A 181 -6.02 13.91 8.75
CA ARG A 181 -7.30 14.64 8.65
C ARG A 181 -8.04 14.62 9.98
N MET A 182 -8.09 13.47 10.64
CA MET A 182 -8.74 13.28 11.94
C MET A 182 -8.21 14.26 13.00
N LEU A 183 -6.93 14.62 12.94
CA LEU A 183 -6.27 15.55 13.86
C LEU A 183 -6.14 16.98 13.32
N THR A 184 -6.60 17.26 12.10
CA THR A 184 -6.56 18.60 11.51
C THR A 184 -7.80 19.37 11.90
N LYS A 185 -7.63 20.46 12.65
CA LYS A 185 -8.72 21.40 12.96
C LYS A 185 -9.06 22.22 11.73
N MET A 186 -10.35 22.50 11.52
CA MET A 186 -10.77 23.49 10.53
C MET A 186 -10.24 24.88 10.92
N ASP A 187 -9.58 25.57 9.98
CA ASP A 187 -9.23 26.97 10.15
C ASP A 187 -10.51 27.83 9.98
N PRO A 188 -10.84 28.74 10.92
CA PRO A 188 -11.96 29.65 10.77
C PRO A 188 -11.93 30.51 9.50
N GLN A 189 -10.77 30.68 8.86
CA GLN A 189 -10.61 31.40 7.58
C GLN A 189 -10.55 30.45 6.36
N ASP A 190 -10.67 29.14 6.53
CA ASP A 190 -10.66 28.17 5.42
C ASP A 190 -11.95 28.26 4.60
N GLN A 191 -11.85 28.96 3.48
CA GLN A 191 -12.96 29.15 2.56
C GLN A 191 -13.50 27.82 1.98
N ASP A 192 -12.64 26.83 1.74
CA ASP A 192 -13.06 25.53 1.17
C ASP A 192 -13.92 24.75 2.18
N GLY A 193 -13.50 24.71 3.45
CA GLY A 193 -14.31 24.13 4.52
C GLY A 193 -15.66 24.85 4.69
N HIS A 194 -15.67 26.20 4.64
CA HIS A 194 -16.92 26.97 4.70
C HIS A 194 -17.86 26.66 3.54
N ASP A 195 -17.33 26.53 2.33
CA ASP A 195 -18.12 26.24 1.14
C ASP A 195 -18.66 24.81 1.15
N LYS A 196 -17.91 23.84 1.70
CA LYS A 196 -18.41 22.48 1.96
C LYS A 196 -19.58 22.47 2.95
N ILE A 197 -19.52 23.27 4.03
CA ILE A 197 -20.61 23.35 5.00
C ILE A 197 -21.86 23.99 4.37
N LYS A 198 -21.69 25.05 3.57
CA LYS A 198 -22.80 25.65 2.81
C LYS A 198 -23.40 24.66 1.81
N GLU A 199 -22.57 23.86 1.15
CA GLU A 199 -23.02 22.84 0.22
C GLU A 199 -23.83 21.74 0.92
N LEU A 200 -23.42 21.29 2.10
CA LEU A 200 -24.21 20.35 2.92
C LEU A 200 -25.62 20.91 3.20
N ARG A 201 -25.71 22.19 3.56
CA ARG A 201 -27.00 22.87 3.76
C ARG A 201 -27.81 22.94 2.46
N ARG A 202 -27.18 23.33 1.36
CA ARG A 202 -27.83 23.45 0.05
C ARG A 202 -28.43 22.12 -0.39
N ILE A 203 -27.67 21.03 -0.29
CA ILE A 203 -28.13 19.68 -0.64
C ILE A 203 -29.36 19.29 0.20
N ALA A 204 -29.34 19.59 1.51
CA ALA A 204 -30.38 19.19 2.44
C ALA A 204 -31.69 20.02 2.33
N PHE A 205 -31.61 21.31 2.00
CA PHE A 205 -32.78 22.21 2.10
C PHE A 205 -33.13 22.99 0.83
N ASP A 206 -32.21 23.14 -0.13
CA ASP A 206 -32.45 23.95 -1.33
C ASP A 206 -32.98 23.11 -2.52
N SER A 207 -33.15 21.79 -2.33
CA SER A 207 -33.79 20.88 -3.29
C SER A 207 -35.32 21.06 -3.40
N GLU A 208 -35.95 21.81 -2.48
CA GLU A 208 -37.39 22.12 -2.50
C GLU A 208 -37.73 23.58 -2.92
N GLY A 209 -37.01 24.14 -3.90
CA GLY A 209 -37.45 25.35 -4.63
C GLY A 209 -37.58 26.66 -3.82
N ALA A 210 -37.17 26.69 -2.54
CA ALA A 210 -37.34 27.83 -1.64
C ALA A 210 -36.07 28.64 -1.37
N GLY A 211 -34.97 28.35 -2.07
CA GLY A 211 -33.60 28.78 -1.69
C GLY A 211 -33.28 30.27 -1.84
N SER A 212 -34.08 31.06 -2.56
CA SER A 212 -33.68 32.43 -2.94
C SER A 212 -34.15 33.54 -1.98
N LEU A 213 -34.98 33.23 -0.97
CA LEU A 213 -35.64 34.24 -0.12
C LEU A 213 -35.31 34.14 1.37
N ARG A 214 -34.44 33.21 1.79
CA ARG A 214 -34.10 33.04 3.22
C ARG A 214 -32.92 33.93 3.60
N GLY A 215 -33.17 34.95 4.42
CA GLY A 215 -32.13 35.78 5.03
C GLY A 215 -31.28 35.01 6.06
N VAL A 216 -30.31 35.68 6.68
CA VAL A 216 -29.33 35.11 7.63
C VAL A 216 -29.99 34.25 8.73
N GLN A 217 -31.16 34.65 9.25
CA GLN A 217 -31.91 33.88 10.25
C GLN A 217 -32.41 32.51 9.75
N GLY A 218 -32.64 32.36 8.45
CA GLY A 218 -32.99 31.08 7.83
C GLY A 218 -31.81 30.11 7.86
N PHE A 219 -30.59 30.58 7.61
CA PHE A 219 -29.39 29.75 7.60
C PHE A 219 -29.04 29.22 8.99
N THR A 220 -29.11 30.05 10.03
CA THR A 220 -28.90 29.59 11.42
C THR A 220 -29.89 28.48 11.79
N ARG A 221 -31.18 28.63 11.43
CA ARG A 221 -32.19 27.59 11.67
C ARG A 221 -31.88 26.30 10.92
N ASP A 222 -31.40 26.40 9.69
CA ASP A 222 -31.08 25.25 8.85
C ASP A 222 -29.83 24.51 9.38
N TYR A 223 -28.81 25.23 9.86
CA TYR A 223 -27.65 24.61 10.54
C TYR A 223 -28.05 23.94 11.86
N LYS A 224 -28.93 24.55 12.64
CA LYS A 224 -29.49 23.90 13.84
C LYS A 224 -30.25 22.62 13.50
N LYS A 225 -31.00 22.60 12.39
CA LYS A 225 -31.70 21.39 11.90
C LYS A 225 -30.76 20.31 11.39
N LEU A 226 -29.57 20.67 10.89
CA LEU A 226 -28.52 19.72 10.53
C LEU A 226 -27.81 19.12 11.75
N GLY A 227 -28.07 19.64 12.95
CA GLY A 227 -27.51 19.12 14.20
C GLY A 227 -26.16 19.71 14.58
N PHE A 228 -25.74 20.83 13.95
CA PHE A 228 -24.57 21.58 14.42
C PHE A 228 -24.80 22.10 15.85
N LYS A 229 -23.77 22.01 16.69
CA LYS A 229 -23.73 22.61 18.03
C LYS A 229 -23.68 24.14 17.91
N ASN A 230 -22.87 24.66 16.98
CA ASN A 230 -22.79 26.08 16.67
C ASN A 230 -23.60 26.42 15.42
N ASP A 231 -24.84 26.84 15.60
CA ASP A 231 -25.77 27.18 14.51
C ASP A 231 -25.46 28.52 13.84
N ILE A 232 -24.72 29.40 14.49
CA ILE A 232 -24.28 30.70 13.94
C ILE A 232 -23.03 30.50 13.07
N ASN A 233 -22.06 29.73 13.55
CA ASN A 233 -20.83 29.42 12.84
C ASN A 233 -20.48 27.92 12.98
N PRO A 234 -21.06 27.06 12.11
CA PRO A 234 -20.85 25.61 12.17
C PRO A 234 -19.40 25.17 11.93
N ALA A 235 -18.53 26.03 11.37
CA ALA A 235 -17.11 25.74 11.22
C ALA A 235 -16.42 25.50 12.57
N LEU A 236 -16.92 26.10 13.66
CA LEU A 236 -16.34 25.93 14.99
C LEU A 236 -16.49 24.49 15.52
N ASP A 237 -17.49 23.74 15.07
CA ASP A 237 -17.68 22.34 15.46
C ASP A 237 -16.53 21.45 14.94
N PHE A 238 -15.91 21.82 13.80
CA PHE A 238 -14.78 21.13 13.17
C PHE A 238 -13.41 21.60 13.72
N THR A 239 -13.39 22.41 14.78
CA THR A 239 -12.15 22.74 15.51
C THR A 239 -11.85 21.74 16.63
N GLU A 240 -12.83 20.91 17.01
CA GLU A 240 -12.67 19.79 17.93
C GLU A 240 -11.98 18.63 17.19
N THR A 241 -10.90 18.09 17.77
CA THR A 241 -10.14 16.94 17.22
C THR A 241 -9.87 15.94 18.35
N PRO A 242 -10.04 14.62 18.14
CA PRO A 242 -10.43 13.95 16.89
C PRO A 242 -11.91 14.15 16.51
N PRO A 243 -12.38 13.51 15.41
CA PRO A 243 -13.19 13.98 14.24
C PRO A 243 -13.05 15.33 13.53
N GLY A 244 -11.91 16.03 13.58
CA GLY A 244 -11.72 17.34 12.92
C GLY A 244 -12.38 17.49 11.56
#